data_AF-A0A3R6ZI74-F1
#
_entry.id   AF-A0A3R6ZI74-F1
#
_cell.length_a   1.000
_cell.length_b   1.000
_cell.length_c   1.000
_cell.angle_alpha   90.00
_cell.angle_beta   90.00
_cell.angle_gamma   90.00
#
_symmetry.space_group_name_H-M   'P 1'
#
loop_
_entity.id
_entity.type
_entity.pdbx_description
1 polymer ?
#
loop_
_entity_poly.entity_id
_entity_poly.type
_entity_poly.pdbx_seq_one_letter_code
_entity_poly.pdbx_strand_id
1 'polypeptide(L)'
;MTASHQAIYDRMVDILGEGDTQSFLSPLSVDARVRLFEGIGITLNATTQPLEARISQLTEEGRALEESLHQSEGQAATMREHSVALQAEVAQLRDRSRHWNPLWILQVETSADVLCITRESTRVTFALSHLNGQAEEWAYPIRLTNSMSFATFDELVAATKLRFLPQHSNFQ
;
A
#
# COMPACT_ATOMS: atom_id res chain seq x y z
N MET A 1 6.09 10.89 65.34
CA MET A 1 6.31 11.44 63.98
C MET A 1 6.34 10.26 63.02
N THR A 2 5.55 10.27 61.95
CA THR A 2 5.45 9.14 61.00
C THR A 2 6.49 9.29 59.88
N ALA A 3 6.77 8.21 59.16
CA ALA A 3 7.67 8.26 57.99
C ALA A 3 7.19 9.26 56.91
N SER A 4 5.87 9.39 56.74
CA SER A 4 5.27 10.39 55.84
C SER A 4 5.51 11.82 56.30
N HIS A 5 5.38 12.11 57.60
CA HIS A 5 5.68 13.44 58.14
C HIS A 5 7.17 13.79 58.03
N GLN A 6 8.06 12.81 58.14
CA GLN A 6 9.49 13.02 57.91
C GLN A 6 9.76 13.34 56.43
N ALA A 7 9.18 12.60 55.48
CA ALA A 7 9.34 12.88 54.06
C ALA A 7 8.82 14.26 53.65
N ILE A 8 7.71 14.73 54.24
CA ILE A 8 7.20 16.09 54.02
C ILE A 8 8.16 17.13 54.60
N TYR A 9 8.69 16.89 55.80
CA TYR A 9 9.69 17.77 56.41
C TYR A 9 10.96 17.86 55.54
N ASP A 10 11.51 16.73 55.12
CA ASP A 10 12.70 16.67 54.25
C ASP A 10 12.44 17.41 52.94
N ARG A 11 11.24 17.27 52.36
CA ARG A 11 10.86 17.98 51.15
C ARG A 11 10.74 19.50 51.37
N MET A 12 10.27 19.94 52.53
CA MET A 12 10.25 21.37 52.86
C MET A 12 11.67 21.91 53.02
N VAL A 13 12.57 21.13 53.63
CA VAL A 13 14.00 21.47 53.75
C VAL A 13 14.65 21.59 52.36
N ASP A 14 14.36 20.68 51.44
CA ASP A 14 14.88 20.75 50.06
C ASP A 14 14.43 22.01 49.31
N ILE A 15 13.20 22.47 49.56
CA ILE A 15 12.59 23.59 48.82
C ILE A 15 12.94 24.95 49.45
N LEU A 16 12.88 25.04 50.78
CA LEU A 16 13.00 26.29 51.53
C LEU A 16 14.36 26.45 52.21
N GLY A 17 15.12 25.37 52.39
CA GLY A 17 16.31 25.32 53.24
C GLY A 17 15.97 25.01 54.70
N GLU A 18 16.94 24.45 55.43
CA GLU A 18 16.73 23.93 56.78
C GLU A 18 16.42 25.04 57.80
N GLY A 19 17.13 26.17 57.73
CA GLY A 19 16.92 27.31 58.62
C GLY A 19 15.54 27.95 58.50
N ASP A 20 15.04 28.08 57.27
CA ASP A 20 13.72 28.66 56.99
C ASP A 20 12.60 27.68 57.33
N THR A 21 12.81 26.38 57.07
CA THR A 21 11.87 25.31 57.46
C THR A 21 11.72 25.25 58.98
N GLN A 22 12.82 25.32 59.73
CA GLN A 22 12.77 25.38 61.19
C GLN A 22 12.14 26.67 61.69
N SER A 23 12.45 27.82 61.08
CA SER A 23 11.85 29.12 61.46
C SER A 23 10.34 29.14 61.23
N PHE A 24 9.85 28.50 60.17
CA PHE A 24 8.43 28.38 59.87
C PHE A 24 7.69 27.42 60.82
N LEU A 25 8.31 26.30 61.18
CA LEU A 25 7.67 25.29 62.04
C LEU A 25 7.80 25.60 63.53
N SER A 26 8.89 26.25 63.96
CA SER A 26 9.19 26.55 65.37
C SER A 26 8.06 27.22 66.17
N PRO A 27 7.27 28.17 65.61
CA PRO A 27 6.20 28.85 66.35
C PRO A 27 4.94 27.98 66.50
N LEU A 28 4.82 26.89 65.73
CA LEU A 28 3.67 26.00 65.75
C LEU A 28 3.78 24.99 66.89
N SER A 29 2.64 24.70 67.54
CA SER A 29 2.53 23.60 68.50
C SER A 29 2.71 22.24 67.81
N VAL A 30 3.05 21.21 68.58
CA VAL A 30 3.24 19.85 68.05
C VAL A 30 1.96 19.34 67.34
N ASP A 31 0.78 19.59 67.92
CA ASP A 31 -0.51 19.21 67.30
C ASP A 31 -0.75 19.97 65.98
N ALA A 32 -0.45 21.27 65.95
CA ALA A 32 -0.59 22.08 64.74
C ALA A 32 0.35 21.62 63.60
N ARG A 33 1.59 21.22 63.93
CA ARG A 33 2.53 20.65 62.93
C ARG A 33 2.06 19.31 62.38
N VAL A 34 1.51 18.45 63.24
CA VAL A 34 0.96 17.14 62.82
C VAL A 34 -0.21 17.34 61.85
N ARG A 35 -1.17 18.21 62.18
CA ARG A 35 -2.30 18.53 61.30
C ARG A 35 -1.86 19.16 59.97
N LEU A 36 -0.83 20.01 60.00
CA LEU A 36 -0.26 20.61 58.79
C LEU A 36 0.31 19.53 57.85
N PHE A 37 1.15 18.63 58.38
CA PHE A 37 1.73 17.55 57.57
C PHE A 37 0.69 16.58 57.06
N GLU A 38 -0.32 16.26 57.87
CA GLU A 38 -1.45 15.43 57.44
C GLU A 38 -2.24 16.11 56.30
N GLY A 39 -2.55 17.40 56.42
CA GLY A 39 -3.24 18.17 55.38
C GLY A 39 -2.45 18.27 54.06
N ILE A 40 -1.13 18.44 54.16
CA ILE A 40 -0.22 18.39 53.00
C ILE A 40 -0.24 17.00 52.37
N GLY A 41 -0.14 15.94 53.17
CA GLY A 41 -0.19 14.56 52.69
C GLY A 41 -1.49 14.23 51.95
N ILE A 42 -2.64 14.66 52.47
CA ILE A 42 -3.95 14.47 51.83
C ILE A 42 -4.00 15.21 50.49
N THR A 43 -3.52 16.46 50.45
CA THR A 43 -3.55 17.30 49.24
C THR A 43 -2.63 16.74 48.17
N LEU A 44 -1.41 16.34 48.55
CA LEU A 44 -0.46 15.69 47.64
C LEU A 44 -1.06 14.41 47.07
N ASN A 45 -1.56 13.51 47.92
CA ASN A 45 -2.18 12.27 47.46
C ASN A 45 -3.36 12.51 46.51
N ALA A 46 -4.23 13.48 46.82
CA ALA A 46 -5.35 13.86 45.96
C ALA A 46 -4.90 14.39 44.58
N THR A 47 -3.72 15.00 44.49
CA THR A 47 -3.15 15.48 43.22
C THR A 47 -2.30 14.44 42.48
N THR A 48 -1.67 13.52 43.20
CA THR A 48 -0.76 12.51 42.62
C THR A 48 -1.53 11.35 41.99
N GLN A 49 -2.59 10.84 42.63
CA GLN A 49 -3.36 9.71 42.11
C GLN A 49 -3.93 9.94 40.70
N PRO A 50 -4.54 11.10 40.38
CA PRO A 50 -5.00 11.37 39.01
C PRO A 50 -3.86 11.46 37.99
N LEU A 51 -2.67 11.90 38.42
CA LEU A 51 -1.51 12.01 37.54
C LEU A 51 -0.93 10.63 37.22
N GLU A 52 -0.79 9.76 38.22
CA GLU A 52 -0.35 8.37 38.05
C GLU A 52 -1.32 7.57 37.17
N ALA A 53 -2.62 7.77 37.35
CA ALA A 53 -3.64 7.18 36.49
C ALA A 53 -3.47 7.63 35.03
N ARG A 54 -3.26 8.93 34.80
CA ARG A 54 -3.00 9.47 33.44
C ARG A 54 -1.71 8.94 32.82
N ILE A 55 -0.63 8.81 33.60
CA ILE A 55 0.64 8.24 33.13
C ILE A 55 0.44 6.77 32.72
N SER A 56 -0.28 6.00 33.53
CA SER A 56 -0.59 4.61 33.24
C SER A 56 -1.43 4.47 31.97
N GLN A 57 -2.44 5.32 31.81
CA GLN A 57 -3.27 5.37 30.60
C GLN A 57 -2.45 5.71 29.36
N LEU A 58 -1.63 6.77 29.39
CA LEU A 58 -0.79 7.16 28.25
C LEU A 58 0.23 6.08 27.89
N THR A 59 0.73 5.33 28.88
CA THR A 59 1.64 4.21 28.64
C THR A 59 0.94 3.07 27.90
N GLU A 60 -0.31 2.77 28.25
CA GLU A 60 -1.11 1.75 27.57
C GLU A 60 -1.50 2.18 26.15
N GLU A 61 -1.94 3.43 25.99
CA GLU A 61 -2.26 4.01 24.68
C GLU A 61 -1.04 4.01 23.75
N GLY A 62 0.15 4.32 24.29
CA GLY A 62 1.41 4.25 23.55
C GLY A 62 1.70 2.83 23.04
N ARG A 63 1.54 1.81 23.90
CA ARG A 63 1.74 0.41 23.51
C ARG A 63 0.74 -0.03 22.43
N ALA A 64 -0.53 0.31 22.60
CA ALA A 64 -1.57 0.00 21.63
C ALA A 64 -1.31 0.67 20.26
N LEU A 65 -0.80 1.91 20.27
CA LEU A 65 -0.43 2.61 19.04
C LEU A 65 0.76 1.94 18.34
N GLU A 66 1.77 1.51 19.10
CA GLU A 66 2.92 0.76 18.56
C GLU A 66 2.48 -0.57 17.93
N GLU A 67 1.59 -1.32 18.58
CA GLU A 67 1.04 -2.56 18.02
C GLU A 67 0.26 -2.30 16.73
N SER A 68 -0.56 -1.25 16.71
CA SER A 68 -1.32 -0.85 15.52
C SER A 68 -0.41 -0.43 14.37
N LEU A 69 0.69 0.27 14.65
CA LEU A 69 1.68 0.65 13.64
C LEU A 69 2.34 -0.59 13.03
N HIS A 70 2.81 -1.54 13.85
CA HIS A 70 3.42 -2.79 13.35
C HIS A 70 2.42 -3.58 12.50
N GLN A 71 1.15 -3.63 12.90
CA GLN A 71 0.11 -4.29 12.10
C GLN A 71 -0.11 -3.58 10.75
N SER A 72 -0.15 -2.24 10.75
CA SER A 72 -0.31 -1.45 9.54
C SER A 72 0.87 -1.62 8.58
N GLU A 73 2.10 -1.65 9.10
CA GLU A 73 3.31 -1.89 8.30
C GLU A 73 3.30 -3.29 7.68
N GLY A 74 2.88 -4.32 8.42
CA GLY A 74 2.70 -5.67 7.88
C GLY A 74 1.66 -5.72 6.76
N GLN A 75 0.54 -5.01 6.92
CA GLN A 75 -0.48 -4.89 5.87
C GLN A 75 0.05 -4.14 4.65
N ALA A 76 0.81 -3.07 4.83
CA ALA A 76 1.41 -2.33 3.72
C ALA A 76 2.43 -3.18 2.95
N ALA A 77 3.24 -3.99 3.65
CA ALA A 77 4.19 -4.90 3.03
C ALA A 77 3.49 -5.96 2.16
N THR A 78 2.46 -6.61 2.70
CA THR A 78 1.67 -7.60 1.94
C THR A 78 0.97 -6.97 0.73
N MET A 79 0.37 -5.78 0.88
CA MET A 79 -0.23 -5.04 -0.24
C MET A 79 0.80 -4.71 -1.33
N ARG A 80 2.02 -4.35 -0.94
CA ARG A 80 3.11 -4.06 -1.89
C ARG A 80 3.50 -5.31 -2.67
N GLU A 81 3.63 -6.46 -2.01
CA GLU A 81 3.93 -7.74 -2.67
C GLU A 81 2.83 -8.14 -3.67
N HIS A 82 1.57 -8.06 -3.26
CA HIS A 82 0.43 -8.31 -4.15
C HIS A 82 0.40 -7.36 -5.35
N SER A 83 0.73 -6.07 -5.13
CA SER A 83 0.79 -5.09 -6.21
C SER A 83 1.89 -5.43 -7.23
N VAL A 84 3.07 -5.86 -6.77
CA VAL A 84 4.17 -6.28 -7.66
C VAL A 84 3.79 -7.54 -8.45
N ALA A 85 3.17 -8.53 -7.80
CA ALA A 85 2.70 -9.74 -8.47
C ALA A 85 1.66 -9.41 -9.57
N LEU A 86 0.69 -8.55 -9.25
CA LEU A 86 -0.30 -8.08 -10.22
C LEU A 86 0.35 -7.33 -11.39
N GLN A 87 1.33 -6.46 -11.13
CA GLN A 87 2.07 -5.75 -12.18
C GLN A 87 2.83 -6.73 -13.09
N ALA A 88 3.43 -7.77 -12.53
CA ALA A 88 4.11 -8.80 -13.30
C ALA A 88 3.13 -9.61 -14.16
N GLU A 89 1.95 -9.96 -13.63
CA GLU A 89 0.91 -10.66 -14.38
C GLU A 89 0.36 -9.78 -15.51
N VAL A 90 0.10 -8.50 -15.25
CA VAL A 90 -0.31 -7.51 -16.27
C VAL A 90 0.75 -7.37 -17.34
N ALA A 91 2.04 -7.34 -16.97
CA ALA A 91 3.13 -7.29 -17.94
C ALA A 91 3.19 -8.56 -18.79
N GLN A 92 2.99 -9.75 -18.20
CA GLN A 92 2.94 -11.02 -18.93
C GLN A 92 1.71 -11.15 -19.84
N LEU A 93 0.55 -10.68 -19.42
CA LEU A 93 -0.65 -10.66 -20.26
C LEU A 93 -0.47 -9.69 -21.43
N ARG A 94 0.11 -8.52 -21.16
CA ARG A 94 0.47 -7.54 -22.18
C ARG A 94 1.54 -8.08 -23.15
N ASP A 95 2.42 -8.96 -22.69
CA ASP A 95 3.40 -9.61 -23.56
C ASP A 95 2.77 -10.74 -24.39
N ARG A 96 1.91 -11.56 -23.77
CA ARG A 96 1.12 -12.57 -24.49
C ARG A 96 0.21 -11.96 -25.56
N SER A 97 -0.38 -10.79 -25.30
CA SER A 97 -1.18 -10.07 -26.30
C SER A 97 -0.33 -9.43 -27.40
N ARG A 98 0.97 -9.20 -27.18
CA ARG A 98 1.88 -8.65 -28.20
C ARG A 98 2.30 -9.67 -29.26
N HIS A 99 2.29 -10.97 -28.94
CA HIS A 99 2.77 -11.98 -29.88
C HIS A 99 1.66 -12.38 -30.87
N TRP A 100 1.99 -12.34 -32.16
CA TRP A 100 1.16 -12.89 -33.22
C TRP A 100 0.81 -14.35 -32.93
N ASN A 101 -0.46 -14.72 -33.04
CA ASN A 101 -0.90 -16.10 -32.90
C ASN A 101 -1.01 -16.77 -34.29
N PRO A 102 -0.16 -17.75 -34.64
CA PRO A 102 -0.24 -18.43 -35.94
C PRO A 102 -1.57 -19.16 -36.20
N LEU A 103 -2.31 -19.54 -35.15
CA LEU A 103 -3.64 -20.15 -35.28
C LEU A 103 -4.71 -19.17 -35.77
N TRP A 104 -4.45 -17.86 -35.75
CA TRP A 104 -5.37 -16.84 -36.25
C TRP A 104 -5.79 -17.11 -37.70
N ILE A 105 -4.86 -17.56 -38.56
CA ILE A 105 -5.14 -17.79 -40.00
C ILE A 105 -6.25 -18.82 -40.13
N LEU A 106 -6.09 -19.95 -39.45
CA LEU A 106 -7.05 -21.04 -39.46
C LEU A 106 -8.40 -20.61 -38.90
N GLN A 107 -8.42 -19.83 -37.81
CA GLN A 107 -9.65 -19.33 -37.19
C GLN A 107 -10.42 -18.39 -38.12
N VAL A 108 -9.72 -17.46 -38.76
CA VAL A 108 -10.33 -16.48 -39.67
C VAL A 108 -10.81 -17.15 -40.96
N GLU A 109 -10.04 -18.05 -41.56
CA GLU A 109 -10.47 -18.83 -42.73
C GLU A 109 -11.74 -19.63 -42.40
N THR A 110 -11.72 -20.40 -41.31
CA THR A 110 -12.87 -21.21 -40.89
C THR A 110 -14.10 -20.33 -40.64
N SER A 111 -13.95 -19.19 -39.98
CA SER A 111 -15.07 -18.29 -39.69
C SER A 111 -15.59 -17.61 -40.95
N ALA A 112 -14.72 -17.20 -41.86
CA ALA A 112 -15.10 -16.60 -43.14
C ALA A 112 -15.87 -17.60 -44.01
N ASP A 113 -15.46 -18.86 -44.02
CA ASP A 113 -16.11 -19.93 -44.77
C ASP A 113 -17.49 -20.26 -44.18
N VAL A 114 -17.61 -20.36 -42.85
CA VAL A 114 -18.90 -20.55 -42.15
C VAL A 114 -19.86 -19.39 -42.42
N LEU A 115 -19.34 -18.17 -42.49
CA LEU A 115 -20.12 -16.96 -42.79
C LEU A 115 -20.34 -16.74 -44.30
N CYS A 116 -19.89 -17.66 -45.16
CA CYS A 116 -19.99 -17.56 -46.62
C CYS A 116 -19.45 -16.24 -47.18
N ILE A 117 -18.36 -15.70 -46.61
CA ILE A 117 -17.74 -14.45 -47.06
C ILE A 117 -16.93 -14.74 -48.33
N THR A 118 -17.51 -14.42 -49.48
CA THR A 118 -16.92 -14.70 -50.80
C THR A 118 -16.21 -13.51 -51.44
N ARG A 119 -16.54 -12.28 -51.01
CA ARG A 119 -15.90 -11.06 -51.53
C ARG A 119 -14.59 -10.81 -50.80
N GLU A 120 -13.52 -10.67 -51.57
CA GLU A 120 -12.18 -10.56 -51.01
C GLU A 120 -11.98 -9.32 -50.14
N SER A 121 -12.51 -8.17 -50.56
CA SER A 121 -12.47 -6.95 -49.74
C SER A 121 -13.17 -7.10 -48.39
N THR A 122 -14.27 -7.87 -48.34
CA THR A 122 -14.98 -8.21 -47.10
C THR A 122 -14.19 -9.22 -46.28
N ARG A 123 -13.57 -10.22 -46.92
CA ARG A 123 -12.73 -11.23 -46.26
C ARG A 123 -11.52 -10.59 -45.58
N VAL A 124 -10.85 -9.66 -46.25
CA VAL A 124 -9.73 -8.90 -45.67
C VAL A 124 -10.19 -8.01 -44.52
N THR A 125 -11.32 -7.30 -44.67
CA THR A 125 -11.84 -6.43 -43.59
C THR A 125 -12.23 -7.26 -42.37
N PHE A 126 -12.86 -8.41 -42.59
CA PHE A 126 -13.17 -9.39 -41.55
C PHE A 126 -11.90 -9.93 -40.89
N ALA A 127 -10.87 -10.28 -41.66
CA ALA A 127 -9.60 -10.74 -41.11
C ALA A 127 -8.92 -9.66 -40.24
N LEU A 128 -8.87 -8.42 -40.72
CA LEU A 128 -8.31 -7.28 -39.98
C LEU A 128 -9.03 -7.05 -38.65
N SER A 129 -10.36 -7.27 -38.58
CA SER A 129 -11.12 -7.12 -37.34
C SER A 129 -10.84 -8.20 -36.31
N HIS A 130 -10.14 -9.28 -36.69
CA HIS A 130 -9.73 -10.38 -35.81
C HIS A 130 -8.26 -10.29 -35.43
N LEU A 131 -7.52 -9.30 -35.93
CA LEU A 131 -6.18 -9.02 -35.43
C LEU A 131 -6.25 -8.47 -34.01
N ASN A 132 -5.19 -8.71 -33.24
CA ASN A 132 -5.04 -8.16 -31.89
C ASN A 132 -3.57 -7.83 -31.64
N GLY A 133 -3.31 -6.93 -30.70
CA GLY A 133 -1.96 -6.57 -30.25
C GLY A 133 -1.09 -6.01 -31.37
N GLN A 134 0.15 -6.50 -31.50
CA GLN A 134 1.10 -5.93 -32.46
C GLN A 134 0.68 -6.10 -33.92
N ALA A 135 -0.07 -7.16 -34.25
CA ALA A 135 -0.55 -7.36 -35.61
C ALA A 135 -1.63 -6.33 -36.00
N GLU A 136 -2.49 -5.98 -35.05
CA GLU A 136 -3.47 -4.90 -35.19
C GLU A 136 -2.77 -3.54 -35.31
N GLU A 137 -1.89 -3.20 -34.36
CA GLU A 137 -1.14 -1.94 -34.33
C GLU A 137 -0.28 -1.73 -35.60
N TRP A 138 0.16 -2.82 -36.24
CA TRP A 138 0.89 -2.77 -37.50
C TRP A 138 -0.02 -2.64 -38.73
N ALA A 139 -1.10 -3.43 -38.81
CA ALA A 139 -1.92 -3.51 -40.02
C ALA A 139 -2.83 -2.30 -40.21
N TYR A 140 -3.40 -1.75 -39.13
CA TYR A 140 -4.36 -0.64 -39.21
C TYR A 140 -3.76 0.66 -39.75
N PRO A 141 -2.56 1.12 -39.33
CA PRO A 141 -1.93 2.30 -39.93
C PRO A 141 -1.64 2.15 -41.43
N ILE A 142 -1.29 0.95 -41.89
CA ILE A 142 -1.07 0.64 -43.31
C ILE A 142 -2.39 0.80 -44.08
N ARG A 143 -3.47 0.22 -43.55
CA ARG A 143 -4.83 0.31 -44.13
C ARG A 143 -5.39 1.74 -44.08
N LEU A 144 -5.03 2.51 -43.05
CA LEU A 144 -5.42 3.91 -42.90
C LEU A 144 -4.73 4.80 -43.94
N THR A 145 -3.45 4.54 -44.23
CA THR A 145 -2.66 5.30 -45.21
C THR A 145 -3.02 4.93 -46.64
N ASN A 146 -3.34 3.65 -46.89
CA ASN A 146 -3.82 3.17 -48.17
C ASN A 146 -4.93 2.13 -47.93
N SER A 147 -6.17 2.53 -48.25
CA SER A 147 -7.38 1.72 -48.05
C SER A 147 -7.39 0.43 -48.87
N MET A 148 -6.59 0.36 -49.93
CA MET A 148 -6.43 -0.82 -50.79
C MET A 148 -5.25 -1.71 -50.39
N SER A 149 -4.52 -1.39 -49.31
CA SER A 149 -3.44 -2.24 -48.81
C SER A 149 -3.99 -3.59 -48.39
N PHE A 150 -3.37 -4.71 -48.81
CA PHE A 150 -3.92 -6.07 -48.70
C PHE A 150 -5.17 -6.22 -49.58
N ALA A 151 -4.95 -6.38 -50.89
CA ALA A 151 -6.02 -6.56 -51.87
C ALA A 151 -6.70 -7.93 -51.70
N THR A 152 -5.95 -8.92 -51.20
CA THR A 152 -6.45 -10.26 -50.87
C THR A 152 -6.08 -10.71 -49.46
N PHE A 153 -6.81 -11.69 -48.96
CA PHE A 153 -6.56 -12.37 -47.70
C PHE A 153 -5.20 -13.07 -47.73
N ASP A 154 -4.83 -13.68 -48.87
CA ASP A 154 -3.51 -14.28 -49.05
C ASP A 154 -2.38 -13.24 -48.96
N GLU A 155 -2.58 -12.03 -49.51
CA GLU A 155 -1.63 -10.92 -49.36
C GLU A 155 -1.51 -10.47 -47.90
N LEU A 156 -2.64 -10.36 -47.18
CA LEU A 156 -2.63 -10.07 -45.75
C LEU A 156 -1.87 -11.13 -44.97
N VAL A 157 -2.16 -12.41 -45.22
CA VAL A 157 -1.50 -13.54 -44.57
C VAL A 157 -0.01 -13.53 -44.86
N ALA A 158 0.41 -13.35 -46.12
CA ALA A 158 1.81 -13.31 -46.51
C ALA A 158 2.56 -12.15 -45.83
N ALA A 159 1.98 -10.95 -45.82
CA ALA A 159 2.58 -9.79 -45.17
C ALA A 159 2.68 -9.97 -43.64
N THR A 160 1.66 -10.56 -43.02
CA THR A 160 1.65 -10.84 -41.58
C THR A 160 2.68 -11.91 -41.21
N LYS A 161 2.77 -12.99 -42.01
CA LYS A 161 3.82 -14.02 -41.87
C LYS A 161 5.21 -13.40 -42.00
N LEU A 162 5.46 -12.59 -43.03
CA LEU A 162 6.75 -11.93 -43.25
C LEU A 162 7.15 -11.02 -42.08
N ARG A 163 6.17 -10.36 -41.45
CA ARG A 163 6.40 -9.41 -40.37
C ARG A 163 6.62 -10.07 -39.01
N PHE A 164 5.85 -11.12 -38.70
CA PHE A 164 5.78 -11.67 -37.34
C PHE A 164 6.35 -13.08 -37.18
N LEU A 165 6.59 -13.83 -38.27
CA LEU A 165 7.35 -15.08 -38.18
C LEU A 165 8.84 -14.79 -38.37
N PRO A 166 9.72 -15.46 -37.62
CA PRO A 166 11.15 -15.43 -37.91
C PRO A 166 11.39 -15.88 -39.36
N GLN A 167 12.18 -15.12 -40.12
CA GLN A 167 12.50 -15.44 -41.53
C GLN A 167 13.37 -16.71 -41.69
N HIS A 168 13.69 -17.39 -40.58
CA HIS A 168 14.46 -18.63 -40.55
C HIS A 168 13.89 -19.60 -39.51
N SER A 169 12.79 -20.28 -39.83
CA SER A 169 12.49 -21.60 -39.25
C SER A 169 12.88 -22.67 -40.26
N ASN A 170 14.19 -22.78 -40.53
CA ASN A 170 14.75 -23.95 -41.17
C ASN A 170 14.74 -25.08 -40.12
N PHE A 171 13.61 -25.77 -39.96
CA PHE A 171 13.68 -27.15 -39.48
C PHE A 171 14.16 -27.99 -40.67
N GLN A 172 15.48 -28.19 -40.70
CA GLN A 172 16.12 -29.25 -41.45
C GLN A 172 16.01 -30.56 -40.65
#